data_AF-A0A924E3N6-F1
#
_entry.id   AF-A0A924E3N6-F1
#
_cell.length_a   1.000
_cell.length_b   1.000
_cell.length_c   1.000
_cell.angle_alpha   90.00
_cell.angle_beta   90.00
_cell.angle_gamma   90.00
#
_symmetry.space_group_name_H-M   'P 1'
#
loop_
_entity.id
_entity.type
_entity.pdbx_description
1 polymer ?
#
loop_
_entity_poly.entity_id
_entity_poly.type
_entity_poly.pdbx_seq_one_letter_code
_entity_poly.pdbx_strand_id
1 'polypeptide(L)'
;MSTLYEQLSQPNEMPPIPEVTPVAGWKEVPIIQTELSREPLVPVGIFSDYKNVVSSSVYADEHHNSPYSGGLEGSNVAVFMREGVAKKLERATSILPRGHHLMVMDAYRSLDVQGALYEQYEAGLKVLYPDWTEQELSAETQKYVSIPSHDKTHPSPHNTGASIDVVIIEVEDDVQYKIDAIDGTLDALGEDEWQREYMLEMKRSELIRRYGRMLNFGTRFDYGGSEAALRHYELKAAEATLSLEDEEAQKNRRMLYDLMIKVGFEPYADEWWHYNDPASQMGAKVADREYAEYGAAVMSEENKEHEQIRKQHHRNSVRLARGEEWTPPRGLEFHYELARAAIFGNDPKNIWRMTDTVDKIEPPKGDIAA
;
A
#
# COMPACT_ATOMS: atom_id res chain seq x y z
N MET A 1 18.07 16.31 -10.78
CA MET A 1 17.71 15.75 -9.47
C MET A 1 17.57 16.80 -8.37
N SER A 2 18.20 18.00 -8.42
CA SER A 2 18.18 18.94 -7.28
C SER A 2 16.86 19.68 -7.03
N THR A 3 16.09 20.04 -8.07
CA THR A 3 14.91 20.92 -7.89
C THR A 3 13.74 20.31 -7.11
N LEU A 4 13.53 18.99 -7.14
CA LEU A 4 12.40 18.37 -6.45
C LEU A 4 12.77 17.75 -5.10
N TYR A 5 14.01 17.30 -4.92
CA TYR A 5 14.50 17.08 -3.56
C TYR A 5 14.38 18.39 -2.76
N GLU A 6 14.74 19.53 -3.37
CA GLU A 6 14.51 20.86 -2.77
C GLU A 6 13.03 21.17 -2.54
N GLN A 7 12.12 20.86 -3.47
CA GLN A 7 10.66 21.09 -3.30
C GLN A 7 10.02 20.17 -2.25
N LEU A 8 10.32 18.87 -2.24
CA LEU A 8 9.78 17.93 -1.24
C LEU A 8 10.39 18.17 0.15
N SER A 9 11.61 18.74 0.22
CA SER A 9 12.24 19.17 1.47
C SER A 9 11.68 20.50 1.99
N GLN A 10 10.82 21.18 1.23
CA GLN A 10 10.14 22.42 1.62
C GLN A 10 8.61 22.29 1.42
N PRO A 11 7.90 21.54 2.28
CA PRO A 11 6.48 21.21 2.07
C PRO A 11 5.54 22.42 1.97
N ASN A 12 5.96 23.57 2.50
CA ASN A 12 5.19 24.82 2.49
C ASN A 12 5.13 25.50 1.10
N GLU A 13 5.87 25.01 0.10
CA GLU A 13 5.92 25.60 -1.25
C GLU A 13 5.28 24.71 -2.34
N MET A 14 4.71 23.56 -1.98
CA MET A 14 4.04 22.68 -2.96
C MET A 14 2.72 23.30 -3.45
N PRO A 15 2.47 23.32 -4.77
CA PRO A 15 1.24 23.86 -5.34
C PRO A 15 0.01 23.06 -4.89
N PRO A 16 -1.18 23.67 -4.88
CA PRO A 16 -2.42 22.94 -4.63
C PRO A 16 -2.63 21.78 -5.63
N ILE A 17 -3.19 20.67 -5.15
CA ILE A 17 -3.53 19.54 -6.02
C ILE A 17 -4.58 20.00 -7.06
N PRO A 18 -4.31 19.85 -8.37
CA PRO A 18 -5.23 20.24 -9.42
C PRO A 18 -6.50 19.38 -9.40
N GLU A 19 -7.53 19.81 -10.12
CA GLU A 19 -8.69 18.94 -10.38
C GLU A 19 -8.25 17.67 -11.09
N VAL A 20 -8.78 16.54 -10.62
CA VAL A 20 -8.50 15.21 -11.16
C VAL A 20 -9.67 14.74 -12.00
N THR A 21 -9.38 14.14 -13.15
CA THR A 21 -10.39 13.56 -14.03
C THR A 21 -11.19 12.48 -13.28
N PRO A 22 -12.53 12.58 -13.23
CA PRO A 22 -13.36 11.53 -12.65
C PRO A 22 -13.21 10.20 -13.40
N VAL A 23 -13.18 9.10 -12.67
CA VAL A 23 -13.02 7.75 -13.24
C VAL A 23 -14.35 7.12 -13.67
N ALA A 24 -15.47 7.85 -13.61
CA ALA A 24 -16.76 7.34 -14.09
C ALA A 24 -16.64 6.81 -15.53
N GLY A 25 -17.11 5.59 -15.76
CA GLY A 25 -16.98 4.91 -17.06
C GLY A 25 -15.57 4.40 -17.38
N TRP A 26 -14.64 4.30 -16.42
CA TRP A 26 -13.29 3.79 -16.68
C TRP A 26 -13.27 2.40 -17.30
N LYS A 27 -14.25 1.55 -16.97
CA LYS A 27 -14.43 0.21 -17.55
C LYS A 27 -14.72 0.22 -19.06
N GLU A 28 -15.14 1.35 -19.62
CA GLU A 28 -15.40 1.51 -21.06
C GLU A 28 -14.12 1.72 -21.87
N VAL A 29 -12.99 2.04 -21.22
CA VAL A 29 -11.70 2.16 -21.89
C VAL A 29 -11.29 0.79 -22.42
N PRO A 30 -11.13 0.61 -23.75
CA PRO A 30 -10.84 -0.70 -24.31
C PRO A 30 -9.45 -1.18 -23.91
N ILE A 31 -9.33 -2.48 -23.60
CA ILE A 31 -8.03 -3.11 -23.41
C ILE A 31 -7.54 -3.66 -24.74
N ILE A 32 -6.37 -3.20 -25.18
CA ILE A 32 -5.68 -3.77 -26.34
C ILE A 32 -4.51 -4.64 -25.91
N GLN A 33 -4.22 -5.67 -26.69
CA GLN A 33 -3.09 -6.55 -26.42
C GLN A 33 -1.82 -5.98 -27.06
N THR A 34 -0.82 -5.70 -26.23
CA THR A 34 0.52 -5.28 -26.64
C THR A 34 1.59 -6.14 -25.96
N GLU A 35 2.87 -5.80 -26.12
CA GLU A 35 3.94 -6.42 -25.34
C GLU A 35 3.76 -6.15 -23.83
N LEU A 36 3.27 -4.95 -23.47
CA LEU A 36 3.04 -4.53 -22.08
C LEU A 36 1.97 -5.37 -21.39
N SER A 37 0.96 -5.84 -22.13
CA SER A 37 -0.08 -6.74 -21.61
C SER A 37 0.49 -8.04 -21.01
N ARG A 38 1.68 -8.46 -21.44
CA ARG A 38 2.37 -9.69 -21.01
C ARG A 38 3.40 -9.47 -19.91
N GLU A 39 3.58 -8.24 -19.44
CA GLU A 39 4.55 -7.92 -18.40
C GLU A 39 4.28 -8.73 -17.12
N PRO A 40 5.26 -9.41 -16.52
CA PRO A 40 5.01 -10.26 -15.37
C PRO A 40 4.63 -9.43 -14.13
N LEU A 41 3.95 -10.09 -13.19
CA LEU A 41 3.95 -9.63 -11.81
C LEU A 41 5.32 -9.94 -11.19
N VAL A 42 5.82 -9.03 -10.37
CA VAL A 42 7.04 -9.19 -9.57
C VAL A 42 6.73 -8.88 -8.10
N PRO A 43 7.39 -9.56 -7.14
CA PRO A 43 7.28 -9.22 -5.73
C PRO A 43 8.04 -7.94 -5.40
N VAL A 44 7.63 -7.24 -4.34
CA VAL A 44 8.38 -6.12 -3.76
C VAL A 44 8.64 -6.29 -2.26
N GLY A 45 9.68 -5.64 -1.76
CA GLY A 45 10.12 -5.73 -0.37
C GLY A 45 11.05 -6.92 -0.11
N ILE A 46 10.89 -7.55 1.05
CA ILE A 46 11.79 -8.60 1.54
C ILE A 46 11.91 -9.76 0.53
N PHE A 47 13.15 -10.20 0.26
CA PHE A 47 13.49 -11.29 -0.68
C PHE A 47 13.16 -11.01 -2.16
N SER A 48 13.05 -9.74 -2.54
CA SER A 48 12.81 -9.33 -3.92
C SER A 48 13.92 -8.42 -4.44
N ASP A 49 14.04 -8.33 -5.76
CA ASP A 49 14.94 -7.36 -6.42
C ASP A 49 14.54 -5.91 -6.11
N TYR A 50 13.29 -5.67 -5.69
CA TYR A 50 12.76 -4.36 -5.32
C TYR A 50 12.72 -4.16 -3.79
N LYS A 51 13.78 -4.55 -3.08
CA LYS A 51 13.90 -4.49 -1.60
C LYS A 51 13.79 -3.09 -0.99
N ASN A 52 14.03 -2.05 -1.79
CA ASN A 52 13.91 -0.66 -1.36
C ASN A 52 12.45 -0.19 -1.29
N VAL A 53 11.54 -0.87 -1.98
CA VAL A 53 10.10 -0.63 -1.89
C VAL A 53 9.58 -1.35 -0.65
N VAL A 54 9.27 -0.58 0.39
CA VAL A 54 8.74 -1.13 1.65
C VAL A 54 7.33 -1.63 1.41
N SER A 55 6.99 -2.81 1.92
CA SER A 55 5.66 -3.39 1.81
C SER A 55 5.12 -3.87 3.16
N SER A 56 3.82 -3.69 3.32
CA SER A 56 3.03 -4.07 4.51
C SER A 56 1.68 -4.54 4.01
N SER A 57 1.54 -5.84 3.74
CA SER A 57 0.30 -6.37 3.14
C SER A 57 -0.88 -6.19 4.10
N VAL A 58 -1.79 -5.27 3.76
CA VAL A 58 -2.88 -4.85 4.64
C VAL A 58 -3.91 -5.97 4.86
N TYR A 59 -4.13 -6.83 3.87
CA TYR A 59 -5.16 -7.89 3.94
C TYR A 59 -4.65 -9.21 4.53
N ALA A 60 -3.34 -9.37 4.71
CA ALA A 60 -2.74 -10.62 5.18
C ALA A 60 -2.55 -10.69 6.70
N ASP A 61 -3.07 -9.71 7.45
CA ASP A 61 -2.84 -9.57 8.89
C ASP A 61 -1.34 -9.62 9.22
N GLU A 62 -0.51 -9.08 8.31
CA GLU A 62 0.93 -9.03 8.52
C GLU A 62 1.26 -8.13 9.74
N HIS A 63 0.34 -7.21 10.08
CA HIS A 63 0.52 -6.14 11.05
C HIS A 63 -0.78 -5.79 11.79
N HIS A 64 -0.64 -5.17 12.97
CA HIS A 64 -1.76 -4.72 13.81
C HIS A 64 -2.61 -3.58 13.21
N ASN A 65 -2.13 -2.93 12.15
CA ASN A 65 -2.90 -1.98 11.36
C ASN A 65 -3.64 -2.66 10.20
N SER A 66 -3.70 -4.00 10.14
CA SER A 66 -4.68 -4.69 9.29
C SER A 66 -6.08 -4.45 9.88
N PRO A 67 -7.05 -3.91 9.11
CA PRO A 67 -8.45 -3.89 9.54
C PRO A 67 -9.03 -5.31 9.72
N TYR A 68 -8.34 -6.33 9.18
CA TYR A 68 -8.81 -7.71 9.04
C TYR A 68 -8.06 -8.65 9.98
N SER A 69 -8.57 -8.79 11.20
CA SER A 69 -8.03 -9.73 12.20
C SER A 69 -8.11 -11.18 11.67
N GLY A 70 -6.96 -11.86 11.57
CA GLY A 70 -6.85 -13.21 11.03
C GLY A 70 -6.59 -13.28 9.52
N GLY A 71 -6.54 -12.13 8.85
CA GLY A 71 -6.33 -11.99 7.41
C GLY A 71 -7.58 -12.36 6.60
N LEU A 72 -7.63 -11.88 5.36
CA LEU A 72 -8.65 -12.31 4.40
C LEU A 72 -8.22 -13.62 3.74
N GLU A 73 -9.20 -14.48 3.49
CA GLU A 73 -8.95 -15.70 2.70
C GLU A 73 -8.38 -15.32 1.32
N GLY A 74 -7.36 -16.06 0.88
CA GLY A 74 -6.67 -15.78 -0.38
C GLY A 74 -5.66 -14.62 -0.34
N SER A 75 -5.52 -13.91 0.79
CA SER A 75 -4.55 -12.82 0.91
C SER A 75 -3.10 -13.30 0.76
N ASN A 76 -2.28 -12.44 0.16
CA ASN A 76 -0.86 -12.66 -0.01
C ASN A 76 -0.07 -11.85 1.02
N VAL A 77 0.94 -12.46 1.63
CA VAL A 77 1.87 -11.75 2.53
C VAL A 77 2.88 -10.95 1.71
N ALA A 78 3.30 -11.47 0.57
CA ALA A 78 4.08 -10.73 -0.41
C ALA A 78 3.15 -9.82 -1.22
N VAL A 79 3.61 -8.60 -1.47
CA VAL A 79 2.91 -7.68 -2.37
C VAL A 79 3.47 -7.86 -3.78
N PHE A 80 2.59 -8.06 -4.75
CA PHE A 80 2.94 -8.24 -6.15
C PHE A 80 2.39 -7.08 -6.97
N MET A 81 3.11 -6.70 -8.02
CA MET A 81 2.68 -5.67 -8.98
C MET A 81 3.35 -5.91 -10.33
N ARG A 82 2.91 -5.23 -11.39
CA ARG A 82 3.58 -5.28 -12.69
C ARG A 82 5.01 -4.75 -12.57
N GLU A 83 5.95 -5.30 -13.33
CA GLU A 83 7.37 -4.91 -13.25
C GLU A 83 7.59 -3.40 -13.47
N GLY A 84 6.91 -2.80 -14.44
CA GLY A 84 6.95 -1.36 -14.68
C GLY A 84 6.47 -0.52 -13.49
N VAL A 85 5.48 -1.02 -12.75
CA VAL A 85 4.96 -0.39 -11.52
C VAL A 85 6.02 -0.43 -10.42
N ALA A 86 6.69 -1.58 -10.24
CA ALA A 86 7.77 -1.72 -9.26
C ALA A 86 8.95 -0.77 -9.57
N LYS A 87 9.34 -0.65 -10.84
CA LYS A 87 10.37 0.31 -11.30
C LYS A 87 10.00 1.76 -11.04
N LYS A 88 8.73 2.13 -11.23
CA LYS A 88 8.23 3.49 -10.90
C LYS A 88 8.32 3.76 -9.40
N LEU A 89 7.97 2.78 -8.57
CA LEU A 89 8.07 2.91 -7.11
C LEU A 89 9.51 2.97 -6.60
N GLU A 90 10.42 2.18 -7.16
CA GLU A 90 11.85 2.30 -6.85
C GLU A 90 12.40 3.69 -7.19
N ARG A 91 11.97 4.26 -8.33
CA ARG A 91 12.29 5.65 -8.64
C ARG A 91 11.69 6.61 -7.60
N ALA A 92 10.46 6.36 -7.12
CA ALA A 92 9.84 7.20 -6.10
C ALA A 92 10.61 7.17 -4.77
N THR A 93 11.09 6.00 -4.33
CA THR A 93 11.87 5.89 -3.09
C THR A 93 13.18 6.67 -3.16
N SER A 94 13.81 6.75 -4.34
CA SER A 94 15.03 7.54 -4.56
C SER A 94 14.83 9.07 -4.51
N ILE A 95 13.59 9.54 -4.60
CA ILE A 95 13.23 10.96 -4.69
C ILE A 95 12.83 11.53 -3.32
N LEU A 96 12.30 10.69 -2.44
CA LEU A 96 11.78 11.10 -1.14
C LEU A 96 12.83 11.82 -0.29
N PRO A 97 12.41 12.80 0.55
CA PRO A 97 13.30 13.40 1.53
C PRO A 97 13.88 12.34 2.47
N ARG A 98 15.12 12.55 2.92
CA ARG A 98 15.75 11.67 3.90
C ARG A 98 14.87 11.56 5.15
N GLY A 99 14.71 10.35 5.69
CA GLY A 99 13.81 10.06 6.81
C GLY A 99 12.40 9.65 6.37
N HIS A 100 12.03 9.86 5.11
CA HIS A 100 10.74 9.45 4.55
C HIS A 100 10.90 8.19 3.70
N HIS A 101 9.95 7.26 3.81
CA HIS A 101 9.90 6.03 3.04
C HIS A 101 8.52 5.83 2.45
N LEU A 102 8.47 5.36 1.21
CA LEU A 102 7.21 4.96 0.57
C LEU A 102 6.89 3.52 0.99
N MET A 103 5.69 3.29 1.49
CA MET A 103 5.20 1.98 1.87
C MET A 103 3.99 1.61 1.03
N VAL A 104 4.05 0.44 0.41
CA VAL A 104 2.95 -0.15 -0.35
C VAL A 104 2.09 -0.98 0.62
N MET A 105 0.82 -0.58 0.72
CA MET A 105 -0.18 -1.21 1.56
C MET A 105 -0.93 -2.30 0.81
N ASP A 106 -1.23 -2.05 -0.47
CA ASP A 106 -1.88 -3.01 -1.37
C ASP A 106 -1.49 -2.78 -2.83
N ALA A 107 -1.58 -3.84 -3.64
CA ALA A 107 -1.34 -3.81 -5.08
C ALA A 107 -2.12 -4.92 -5.79
N TYR A 108 -1.47 -5.99 -6.28
CA TYR A 108 -2.18 -7.10 -6.89
C TYR A 108 -3.09 -7.83 -5.90
N ARG A 109 -4.40 -7.80 -6.18
CA ARG A 109 -5.41 -8.63 -5.50
C ARG A 109 -5.81 -9.83 -6.36
N SER A 110 -5.84 -11.00 -5.75
CA SER A 110 -6.48 -12.18 -6.35
C SER A 110 -8.00 -12.00 -6.39
N LEU A 111 -8.68 -12.79 -7.24
CA LEU A 111 -10.14 -12.77 -7.29
C LEU A 111 -10.77 -13.24 -5.98
N ASP A 112 -10.10 -14.16 -5.26
CA ASP A 112 -10.56 -14.64 -3.95
C ASP A 112 -10.57 -13.50 -2.92
N VAL A 113 -9.48 -12.71 -2.87
CA VAL A 113 -9.41 -11.52 -2.00
C VAL A 113 -10.44 -10.47 -2.40
N GLN A 114 -10.57 -10.21 -3.70
CA GLN A 114 -11.55 -9.25 -4.20
C GLN A 114 -12.98 -9.66 -3.84
N GLY A 115 -13.31 -10.96 -3.95
CA GLY A 115 -14.60 -11.52 -3.56
C GLY A 115 -14.84 -11.43 -2.06
N ALA A 116 -13.87 -11.84 -1.24
CA ALA A 116 -13.97 -11.75 0.21
C ALA A 116 -14.19 -10.31 0.70
N LEU A 117 -13.50 -9.33 0.10
CA LEU A 117 -13.70 -7.90 0.39
C LEU A 117 -15.12 -7.44 0.04
N TYR A 118 -15.58 -7.80 -1.15
CA TYR A 118 -16.91 -7.41 -1.62
C TYR A 118 -18.01 -7.98 -0.72
N GLU A 119 -17.96 -9.28 -0.43
CA GLU A 119 -18.92 -9.97 0.42
C GLU A 119 -18.94 -9.40 1.85
N GLN A 120 -17.77 -9.12 2.42
CA GLN A 120 -17.68 -8.53 3.76
C GLN A 120 -18.30 -7.13 3.81
N TYR A 121 -18.04 -6.28 2.81
CA TYR A 121 -18.59 -4.93 2.75
C TYR A 121 -20.11 -4.95 2.57
N GLU A 122 -20.58 -5.76 1.63
CA GLU A 122 -22.01 -5.94 1.36
C GLU A 122 -22.75 -6.48 2.60
N ALA A 123 -22.16 -7.44 3.31
CA ALA A 123 -22.70 -7.95 4.56
C ALA A 123 -22.80 -6.87 5.65
N GLY A 124 -21.81 -5.98 5.74
CA GLY A 124 -21.84 -4.82 6.65
C GLY A 124 -22.97 -3.85 6.32
N LEU A 125 -23.13 -3.49 5.05
CA LEU A 125 -24.24 -2.65 4.58
C LEU A 125 -25.60 -3.28 4.84
N LYS A 126 -25.74 -4.59 4.63
CA LYS A 126 -26.99 -5.33 4.85
C LYS A 126 -27.44 -5.32 6.32
N VAL A 127 -26.48 -5.23 7.26
CA VAL A 127 -26.79 -5.07 8.68
C VAL A 127 -27.29 -3.66 9.00
N LEU A 128 -26.70 -2.61 8.39
CA LEU A 128 -27.15 -1.24 8.60
C LEU A 128 -28.46 -0.91 7.91
N TYR A 129 -28.64 -1.41 6.69
CA TYR A 129 -29.74 -1.09 5.81
C TYR A 129 -30.47 -2.39 5.43
N PRO A 130 -31.16 -3.03 6.38
CA PRO A 130 -31.81 -4.33 6.16
C PRO A 130 -32.94 -4.29 5.12
N ASP A 131 -33.48 -3.09 4.85
CA ASP A 131 -34.55 -2.87 3.88
C ASP A 131 -34.04 -2.57 2.46
N TRP A 132 -32.73 -2.38 2.27
CA TRP A 132 -32.15 -2.16 0.94
C TRP A 132 -32.22 -3.43 0.10
N THR A 133 -32.52 -3.25 -1.18
CA THR A 133 -32.46 -4.30 -2.20
C THR A 133 -31.02 -4.72 -2.48
N GLU A 134 -30.83 -5.91 -3.05
CA GLU A 134 -29.50 -6.36 -3.50
C GLU A 134 -28.86 -5.38 -4.51
N GLN A 135 -29.68 -4.70 -5.32
CA GLN A 135 -29.20 -3.71 -6.28
C GLN A 135 -28.68 -2.44 -5.58
N GLU A 136 -29.35 -1.98 -4.53
CA GLU A 136 -28.90 -0.82 -3.73
C GLU A 136 -27.64 -1.15 -2.94
N LEU A 137 -27.59 -2.33 -2.31
CA LEU A 137 -26.40 -2.83 -1.61
C LEU A 137 -25.22 -2.96 -2.56
N SER A 138 -25.43 -3.53 -3.74
CA SER A 138 -24.39 -3.67 -4.76
C SER A 138 -23.92 -2.32 -5.30
N ALA A 139 -24.83 -1.38 -5.55
CA ALA A 139 -24.49 -0.05 -6.03
C ALA A 139 -23.66 0.72 -4.99
N GLU A 140 -24.01 0.63 -3.71
CA GLU A 140 -23.26 1.27 -2.64
C GLU A 140 -21.90 0.59 -2.40
N THR A 141 -21.86 -0.75 -2.40
CA THR A 141 -20.61 -1.51 -2.24
C THR A 141 -19.62 -1.14 -3.34
N GLN A 142 -20.08 -1.02 -4.59
CA GLN A 142 -19.24 -0.67 -5.75
C GLN A 142 -18.64 0.73 -5.71
N LYS A 143 -19.07 1.61 -4.79
CA LYS A 143 -18.39 2.90 -4.55
C LYS A 143 -17.03 2.74 -3.86
N TYR A 144 -16.85 1.66 -3.10
CA TYR A 144 -15.67 1.41 -2.28
C TYR A 144 -14.92 0.13 -2.70
N VAL A 145 -15.66 -0.93 -3.05
CA VAL A 145 -15.10 -2.22 -3.46
C VAL A 145 -15.72 -2.65 -4.78
N SER A 146 -14.89 -2.72 -5.83
CA SER A 146 -15.31 -3.23 -7.13
C SER A 146 -15.79 -4.69 -7.04
N ILE A 147 -16.84 -5.03 -7.79
CA ILE A 147 -17.28 -6.42 -7.97
C ILE A 147 -16.11 -7.27 -8.53
N PRO A 148 -15.85 -8.47 -7.98
CA PRO A 148 -14.90 -9.41 -8.55
C PRO A 148 -15.30 -9.80 -9.97
N SER A 149 -14.36 -9.73 -10.91
CA SER A 149 -14.64 -9.97 -12.32
C SER A 149 -13.68 -11.00 -12.91
N HIS A 150 -14.24 -12.06 -13.49
CA HIS A 150 -13.49 -13.02 -14.31
C HIS A 150 -13.33 -12.56 -15.77
N ASP A 151 -14.00 -11.48 -16.16
CA ASP A 151 -13.86 -10.91 -17.49
C ASP A 151 -12.50 -10.19 -17.59
N LYS A 152 -11.61 -10.76 -18.40
CA LYS A 152 -10.25 -10.23 -18.63
C LYS A 152 -10.23 -8.85 -19.28
N THR A 153 -11.34 -8.43 -19.89
CA THR A 153 -11.52 -7.11 -20.49
C THR A 153 -12.13 -6.08 -19.52
N HIS A 154 -12.63 -6.55 -18.37
CA HIS A 154 -13.19 -5.71 -17.30
C HIS A 154 -12.73 -6.20 -15.91
N PRO A 155 -11.42 -6.34 -15.64
CA PRO A 155 -10.93 -6.76 -14.33
C PRO A 155 -11.21 -5.69 -13.26
N SER A 156 -11.17 -6.06 -11.97
CA SER A 156 -11.04 -5.04 -10.92
C SER A 156 -9.66 -4.34 -11.06
N PRO A 157 -9.52 -3.06 -10.67
CA PRO A 157 -8.27 -2.32 -10.90
C PRO A 157 -7.04 -3.04 -10.32
N HIS A 158 -7.10 -3.45 -9.06
CA HIS A 158 -6.02 -4.17 -8.38
C HIS A 158 -5.73 -5.55 -8.98
N ASN A 159 -6.69 -6.22 -9.62
CA ASN A 159 -6.43 -7.52 -10.24
C ASN A 159 -5.52 -7.42 -11.47
N THR A 160 -5.29 -6.22 -12.01
CA THR A 160 -4.31 -5.99 -13.08
C THR A 160 -2.86 -6.00 -12.59
N GLY A 161 -2.64 -5.83 -11.27
CA GLY A 161 -1.32 -5.54 -10.68
C GLY A 161 -0.78 -4.16 -11.03
N ALA A 162 -1.62 -3.28 -11.58
CA ALA A 162 -1.26 -1.94 -12.03
C ALA A 162 -1.90 -0.82 -11.18
N SER A 163 -2.76 -1.17 -10.23
CA SER A 163 -3.23 -0.28 -9.17
C SER A 163 -2.47 -0.56 -7.89
N ILE A 164 -2.20 0.49 -7.13
CA ILE A 164 -1.42 0.46 -5.89
C ILE A 164 -2.03 1.40 -4.87
N ASP A 165 -1.98 0.98 -3.62
CA ASP A 165 -2.35 1.79 -2.46
C ASP A 165 -1.10 2.04 -1.63
N VAL A 166 -0.73 3.30 -1.47
CA VAL A 166 0.56 3.70 -0.88
C VAL A 166 0.39 4.76 0.20
N VAL A 167 1.35 4.75 1.12
CA VAL A 167 1.49 5.78 2.16
C VAL A 167 2.95 6.22 2.26
N ILE A 168 3.18 7.41 2.80
CA ILE A 168 4.51 7.83 3.23
C ILE A 168 4.60 7.61 4.73
N ILE A 169 5.69 6.98 5.16
CA ILE A 169 6.08 6.88 6.56
C ILE A 169 7.34 7.71 6.81
N GLU A 170 7.50 8.16 8.04
CA GLU A 170 8.70 8.84 8.50
C GLU A 170 9.35 8.09 9.67
N VAL A 171 10.68 8.24 9.79
CA VAL A 171 11.48 7.76 10.92
C VAL A 171 12.35 8.89 11.45
N GLU A 172 12.64 8.85 12.75
CA GLU A 172 13.57 9.78 13.39
C GLU A 172 15.00 9.68 12.82
N ASP A 173 15.76 10.76 12.90
CA ASP A 173 17.08 10.88 12.29
C ASP A 173 18.08 9.80 12.75
N ASP A 174 18.04 9.40 14.01
CA ASP A 174 18.94 8.37 14.56
C ASP A 174 18.60 6.96 14.04
N VAL A 175 17.34 6.72 13.72
CA VAL A 175 16.86 5.49 13.07
C VAL A 175 17.24 5.53 11.60
N GLN A 176 17.01 6.65 10.91
CA GLN A 176 17.41 6.83 9.52
C GLN A 176 18.92 6.62 9.33
N TYR A 177 19.75 7.13 10.24
CA TYR A 177 21.20 6.90 10.18
C TYR A 177 21.57 5.40 10.23
N LYS A 178 20.85 4.60 11.02
CA LYS A 178 21.07 3.15 11.09
C LYS A 178 20.62 2.46 9.79
N ILE A 179 19.54 2.94 9.18
CA ILE A 179 19.06 2.46 7.88
C ILE A 179 20.09 2.79 6.80
N ASP A 180 20.56 4.04 6.73
CA ASP A 180 21.59 4.49 5.77
C ASP A 180 22.88 3.64 5.87
N ALA A 181 23.31 3.30 7.09
CA ALA A 181 24.49 2.46 7.33
C ALA A 181 24.29 1.01 6.87
N ILE A 182 23.06 0.49 7.00
CA ILE A 182 22.69 -0.84 6.50
C ILE A 182 22.68 -0.83 4.96
N ASP A 183 22.01 0.15 4.35
CA ASP A 183 21.89 0.29 2.90
C ASP A 183 23.28 0.41 2.26
N GLY A 184 24.15 1.27 2.80
CA GLY A 184 25.53 1.40 2.32
C GLY A 184 26.38 0.13 2.52
N THR A 185 26.02 -0.75 3.46
CA THR A 185 26.66 -2.08 3.59
C THR A 185 26.11 -3.04 2.54
N LEU A 186 24.79 -3.08 2.35
CA LEU A 186 24.10 -3.92 1.36
C LEU A 186 24.62 -3.65 -0.05
N ASP A 187 24.79 -2.37 -0.41
CA ASP A 187 25.32 -1.94 -1.72
C ASP A 187 26.76 -2.38 -1.98
N ALA A 188 27.51 -2.72 -0.92
CA ALA A 188 28.91 -3.11 -0.99
C ALA A 188 29.14 -4.63 -0.87
N LEU A 189 28.09 -5.43 -0.62
CA LEU A 189 28.21 -6.89 -0.47
C LEU A 189 28.51 -7.56 -1.82
N GLY A 190 29.32 -8.62 -1.76
CA GLY A 190 29.49 -9.54 -2.89
C GLY A 190 28.39 -10.60 -2.97
N GLU A 191 28.24 -11.24 -4.14
CA GLU A 191 27.21 -12.25 -4.42
C GLU A 191 27.23 -13.47 -3.46
N ASP A 192 28.38 -13.80 -2.87
CA ASP A 192 28.53 -14.94 -1.95
C ASP A 192 28.14 -14.61 -0.49
N GLU A 193 27.80 -13.36 -0.17
CA GLU A 193 27.48 -12.90 1.20
C GLU A 193 25.97 -12.95 1.54
N TRP A 194 25.20 -13.84 0.89
CA TRP A 194 23.73 -13.93 1.01
C TRP A 194 23.21 -14.01 2.46
N GLN A 195 23.94 -14.69 3.37
CA GLN A 195 23.56 -14.74 4.77
C GLN A 195 23.56 -13.35 5.39
N ARG A 196 24.63 -12.59 5.14
CA ARG A 196 24.83 -11.23 5.64
C ARG A 196 23.85 -10.25 5.01
N GLU A 197 23.58 -10.39 3.72
CA GLU A 197 22.54 -9.64 3.01
C GLU A 197 21.18 -9.85 3.69
N TYR A 198 20.78 -11.11 3.88
CA TYR A 198 19.57 -11.47 4.59
C TYR A 198 19.50 -10.82 5.99
N MET A 199 20.58 -10.91 6.78
CA MET A 199 20.63 -10.32 8.13
C MET A 199 20.35 -8.81 8.12
N LEU A 200 20.97 -8.12 7.16
CA LEU A 200 20.91 -6.68 7.03
C LEU A 200 19.53 -6.24 6.55
N GLU A 201 18.95 -6.94 5.57
CA GLU A 201 17.57 -6.69 5.13
C GLU A 201 16.56 -6.88 6.27
N MET A 202 16.73 -7.92 7.10
CA MET A 202 15.83 -8.15 8.23
C MET A 202 15.95 -7.04 9.27
N LYS A 203 17.17 -6.61 9.58
CA LYS A 203 17.42 -5.50 10.50
C LYS A 203 16.87 -4.18 9.96
N ARG A 204 17.03 -3.91 8.66
CA ARG A 204 16.45 -2.73 7.99
C ARG A 204 14.93 -2.75 8.09
N SER A 205 14.31 -3.88 7.77
CA SER A 205 12.86 -4.04 7.88
C SER A 205 12.39 -3.86 9.32
N GLU A 206 13.10 -4.40 10.32
CA GLU A 206 12.76 -4.20 11.73
C GLU A 206 12.77 -2.73 12.13
N LEU A 207 13.81 -1.98 11.74
CA LEU A 207 13.90 -0.54 12.05
C LEU A 207 12.70 0.23 11.49
N ILE A 208 12.38 -0.01 10.22
CA ILE A 208 11.24 0.63 9.55
C ILE A 208 9.92 0.23 10.24
N ARG A 209 9.73 -1.05 10.54
CA ARG A 209 8.49 -1.55 11.16
C ARG A 209 8.31 -1.09 12.61
N ARG A 210 9.41 -0.89 13.34
CA ARG A 210 9.37 -0.55 14.76
C ARG A 210 9.26 0.96 15.02
N TYR A 211 9.90 1.76 14.15
CA TYR A 211 10.05 3.19 14.37
C TYR A 211 9.39 4.03 13.28
N GLY A 212 8.92 3.42 12.19
CA GLY A 212 8.18 4.11 11.15
C GLY A 212 6.82 4.57 11.65
N ARG A 213 6.49 5.83 11.38
CA ARG A 213 5.18 6.42 11.63
C ARG A 213 4.59 6.88 10.31
N MET A 214 3.35 6.50 10.02
CA MET A 214 2.63 7.05 8.87
C MET A 214 2.48 8.56 9.04
N LEU A 215 2.73 9.31 7.96
CA LEU A 215 2.41 10.73 7.94
C LEU A 215 0.91 10.93 8.17
N ASN A 216 0.54 12.06 8.76
CA ASN A 216 -0.86 12.41 8.92
C ASN A 216 -1.44 12.80 7.56
N PHE A 217 -2.39 12.02 7.03
CA PHE A 217 -3.13 12.35 5.81
C PHE A 217 -4.57 12.81 6.09
N GLY A 218 -4.90 13.06 7.36
CA GLY A 218 -6.18 13.59 7.83
C GLY A 218 -7.32 12.57 7.91
N THR A 219 -7.20 11.45 7.20
CA THR A 219 -7.98 10.24 7.45
C THR A 219 -7.04 9.05 7.58
N ARG A 220 -7.51 7.97 8.20
CA ARG A 220 -6.80 6.69 8.15
C ARG A 220 -6.76 6.15 6.72
N PHE A 221 -5.83 5.23 6.48
CA PHE A 221 -5.85 4.37 5.31
C PHE A 221 -7.17 3.59 5.22
N ASP A 222 -7.70 3.39 4.01
CA ASP A 222 -8.95 2.65 3.75
C ASP A 222 -10.19 3.26 4.42
N TYR A 223 -10.19 4.58 4.63
CA TYR A 223 -11.35 5.31 5.18
C TYR A 223 -12.46 5.45 4.13
N GLY A 224 -13.61 4.79 4.35
CA GLY A 224 -14.79 4.85 3.49
C GLY A 224 -15.65 6.10 3.72
N GLY A 225 -15.17 7.27 3.32
CA GLY A 225 -15.90 8.54 3.43
C GLY A 225 -15.31 9.66 2.57
N SER A 226 -16.09 10.73 2.35
CA SER A 226 -15.73 11.84 1.45
C SER A 226 -14.45 12.59 1.84
N GLU A 227 -14.05 12.48 3.10
CA GLU A 227 -12.83 13.04 3.69
C GLU A 227 -11.57 12.35 3.14
N ALA A 228 -11.69 11.11 2.65
CA ALA A 228 -10.62 10.41 1.96
C ALA A 228 -10.30 10.99 0.57
N ALA A 229 -11.22 11.76 -0.01
CA ALA A 229 -11.04 12.35 -1.34
C ALA A 229 -9.75 13.16 -1.40
N LEU A 230 -8.93 12.92 -2.42
CA LEU A 230 -7.58 13.46 -2.55
C LEU A 230 -7.51 14.98 -2.31
N ARG A 231 -8.52 15.71 -2.79
CA ARG A 231 -8.60 17.18 -2.70
C ARG A 231 -9.41 17.71 -1.51
N HIS A 232 -9.85 16.87 -0.58
CA HIS A 232 -10.72 17.28 0.55
C HIS A 232 -10.19 18.53 1.27
N TYR A 233 -8.91 18.55 1.63
CA TYR A 233 -8.32 19.69 2.34
C TYR A 233 -8.05 20.91 1.46
N GLU A 234 -7.93 20.75 0.14
CA GLU A 234 -7.87 21.88 -0.80
C GLU A 234 -9.21 22.62 -0.84
N LEU A 235 -10.30 21.87 -0.88
CA LEU A 235 -11.66 22.41 -0.86
C LEU A 235 -11.96 23.05 0.50
N LYS A 236 -11.62 22.35 1.59
CA LYS A 236 -11.79 22.88 2.96
C LYS A 236 -11.02 24.20 3.16
N ALA A 237 -9.79 24.30 2.65
CA ALA A 237 -8.98 25.52 2.72
C ALA A 237 -9.55 26.70 1.91
N ALA A 238 -10.30 26.41 0.84
CA ALA A 238 -10.97 27.44 0.03
C ALA A 238 -12.19 28.05 0.75
N GLU A 239 -12.79 27.31 1.69
CA GLU A 239 -13.99 27.71 2.42
C GLU A 239 -13.69 28.26 3.82
N ALA A 240 -12.66 27.75 4.49
CA ALA A 240 -12.32 28.09 5.86
C ALA A 240 -10.82 28.00 6.15
N THR A 241 -10.38 28.67 7.21
CA THR A 241 -9.04 28.47 7.75
C THR A 241 -8.90 27.05 8.29
N LEU A 242 -7.87 26.35 7.84
CA LEU A 242 -7.56 25.00 8.28
C LEU A 242 -7.03 25.00 9.74
N SER A 243 -7.30 23.91 10.45
CA SER A 243 -6.57 23.63 11.68
C SER A 243 -5.13 23.24 11.37
N LEU A 244 -4.22 23.29 12.35
CA LEU A 244 -2.83 22.86 12.13
C LEU A 244 -2.72 21.40 11.66
N GLU A 245 -3.62 20.53 12.13
CA GLU A 245 -3.69 19.13 11.74
C GLU A 245 -4.18 18.96 10.30
N ASP A 246 -5.19 19.75 9.88
CA ASP A 246 -5.66 19.75 8.49
C ASP A 246 -4.62 20.33 7.53
N GLU A 247 -3.86 21.35 7.95
CA GLU A 247 -2.76 21.91 7.16
C GLU A 247 -1.63 20.89 6.97
N GLU A 248 -1.32 20.12 8.01
CA GLU A 248 -0.37 18.99 7.93
C GLU A 248 -0.87 17.93 6.94
N ALA A 249 -2.13 17.51 7.07
CA ALA A 249 -2.76 16.54 6.17
C ALA A 249 -2.75 17.00 4.71
N GLN A 250 -3.06 18.28 4.46
CA GLN A 250 -3.01 18.87 3.12
C GLN A 250 -1.59 18.79 2.53
N LYS A 251 -0.57 19.18 3.30
CA LYS A 251 0.83 19.14 2.85
C LYS A 251 1.28 17.72 2.56
N ASN A 252 0.94 16.77 3.41
CA ASN A 252 1.31 15.37 3.21
C ASN A 252 0.62 14.75 1.99
N ARG A 253 -0.67 15.06 1.74
CA ARG A 253 -1.35 14.67 0.50
C ARG A 253 -0.71 15.27 -0.74
N ARG A 254 -0.30 16.56 -0.71
CA ARG A 254 0.46 17.18 -1.81
C ARG A 254 1.80 16.48 -2.05
N MET A 255 2.53 16.13 -0.99
CA MET A 255 3.81 15.43 -1.09
C MET A 255 3.65 14.07 -1.78
N LEU A 256 2.67 13.28 -1.33
CA LEU A 256 2.39 11.98 -1.93
C LEU A 256 1.93 12.15 -3.39
N TYR A 257 0.98 13.05 -3.65
CA TYR A 257 0.51 13.34 -5.00
C TYR A 257 1.66 13.70 -5.95
N ASP A 258 2.44 14.73 -5.62
CA ASP A 258 3.52 15.22 -6.49
C ASP A 258 4.58 14.13 -6.74
N LEU A 259 4.91 13.32 -5.73
CA LEU A 259 5.81 12.19 -5.87
C LEU A 259 5.28 11.18 -6.89
N MET A 260 4.01 10.77 -6.74
CA MET A 260 3.39 9.72 -7.56
C MET A 260 3.18 10.18 -9.00
N ILE A 261 2.70 11.41 -9.22
CA ILE A 261 2.59 12.00 -10.57
C ILE A 261 3.96 12.05 -11.25
N LYS A 262 5.01 12.45 -10.52
CA LYS A 262 6.34 12.61 -11.08
C LYS A 262 6.95 11.30 -11.60
N VAL A 263 6.62 10.18 -10.97
CA VAL A 263 7.07 8.86 -11.42
C VAL A 263 6.10 8.21 -12.42
N GLY A 264 5.03 8.91 -12.80
CA GLY A 264 4.14 8.54 -13.89
C GLY A 264 2.98 7.65 -13.48
N PHE A 265 2.45 7.85 -12.27
CA PHE A 265 1.16 7.31 -11.86
C PHE A 265 0.04 8.34 -12.05
N GLU A 266 -1.17 7.84 -12.17
CA GLU A 266 -2.41 8.61 -12.18
C GLU A 266 -3.15 8.46 -10.84
N PRO A 267 -3.68 9.55 -10.27
CA PRO A 267 -4.37 9.53 -8.98
C PRO A 267 -5.81 9.01 -9.11
N TYR A 268 -6.39 8.59 -7.99
CA TYR A 268 -7.84 8.47 -7.85
C TYR A 268 -8.40 9.61 -7.00
N ALA A 269 -9.46 10.26 -7.49
CA ALA A 269 -10.00 11.46 -6.86
C ALA A 269 -10.59 11.20 -5.47
N ASP A 270 -11.16 10.01 -5.25
CA ASP A 270 -11.92 9.69 -4.03
C ASP A 270 -11.07 9.07 -2.92
N GLU A 271 -9.83 8.66 -3.21
CA GLU A 271 -8.92 8.02 -2.25
C GLU A 271 -7.50 8.59 -2.37
N TRP A 272 -7.03 9.28 -1.33
CA TRP A 272 -5.71 9.93 -1.34
C TRP A 272 -4.51 8.97 -1.48
N TRP A 273 -4.69 7.69 -1.13
CA TRP A 273 -3.66 6.66 -1.17
C TRP A 273 -3.59 5.89 -2.49
N HIS A 274 -4.62 5.97 -3.34
CA HIS A 274 -4.79 5.08 -4.49
C HIS A 274 -4.26 5.70 -5.78
N TYR A 275 -3.41 4.94 -6.47
CA TYR A 275 -2.78 5.35 -7.71
C TYR A 275 -2.79 4.22 -8.73
N ASN A 276 -2.85 4.59 -10.01
CA ASN A 276 -2.96 3.70 -11.14
C ASN A 276 -1.82 3.93 -12.13
N ASP A 277 -1.29 2.85 -12.68
CA ASP A 277 -0.49 2.96 -13.89
C ASP A 277 -1.38 3.42 -15.05
N PRO A 278 -0.94 4.38 -15.89
CA PRO A 278 -1.68 4.79 -17.09
C PRO A 278 -2.04 3.64 -18.04
N ALA A 279 -1.37 2.48 -17.96
CA ALA A 279 -1.70 1.31 -18.77
C ALA A 279 -2.84 0.45 -18.19
N SER A 280 -3.34 0.71 -16.98
CA SER A 280 -4.62 0.16 -16.49
C SER A 280 -5.81 0.94 -17.07
N GLN A 281 -7.02 0.36 -17.09
CA GLN A 281 -8.21 1.08 -17.59
C GLN A 281 -8.51 2.36 -16.78
N MET A 282 -8.36 2.29 -15.46
CA MET A 282 -8.59 3.43 -14.57
C MET A 282 -7.53 4.51 -14.75
N GLY A 283 -6.25 4.13 -14.86
CA GLY A 283 -5.17 5.08 -15.18
C GLY A 283 -5.31 5.67 -16.57
N ALA A 284 -5.62 4.86 -17.58
CA ALA A 284 -5.87 5.31 -18.95
C ALA A 284 -7.01 6.32 -19.02
N LYS A 285 -8.08 6.14 -18.25
CA LYS A 285 -9.19 7.10 -18.16
C LYS A 285 -8.73 8.46 -17.63
N VAL A 286 -7.92 8.47 -16.57
CA VAL A 286 -7.44 9.73 -15.95
C VAL A 286 -6.42 10.42 -16.86
N ALA A 287 -5.55 9.63 -17.50
CA ALA A 287 -4.55 10.08 -18.47
C ALA A 287 -5.11 10.43 -19.86
N ASP A 288 -6.44 10.35 -20.07
CA ASP A 288 -7.12 10.59 -21.35
C ASP A 288 -6.54 9.74 -22.51
N ARG A 289 -6.24 8.47 -22.24
CA ARG A 289 -5.74 7.51 -23.24
C ARG A 289 -6.90 6.81 -23.93
N GLU A 290 -6.76 6.56 -25.23
CA GLU A 290 -7.76 5.86 -26.04
C GLU A 290 -7.93 4.38 -25.65
N TYR A 291 -6.92 3.77 -25.01
CA TYR A 291 -6.91 2.37 -24.60
C TYR A 291 -6.03 2.14 -23.38
N ALA A 292 -6.27 1.00 -22.73
CA ALA A 292 -5.41 0.40 -21.72
C ALA A 292 -4.71 -0.85 -22.28
N GLU A 293 -3.63 -1.28 -21.63
CA GLU A 293 -2.87 -2.47 -22.02
C GLU A 293 -2.87 -3.55 -20.94
N TYR A 294 -2.99 -3.18 -19.67
CA TYR A 294 -3.03 -4.12 -18.55
C TYR A 294 -4.46 -4.63 -18.31
N GLY A 295 -4.69 -5.88 -18.67
CA GLY A 295 -5.81 -6.67 -18.19
C GLY A 295 -5.50 -7.42 -16.90
N ALA A 296 -6.38 -8.34 -16.51
CA ALA A 296 -6.21 -9.23 -15.36
C ALA A 296 -4.83 -9.92 -15.39
N ALA A 297 -4.10 -9.82 -14.28
CA ALA A 297 -2.82 -10.48 -14.11
C ALA A 297 -2.99 -11.86 -13.46
N VAL A 298 -1.98 -12.72 -13.66
CA VAL A 298 -1.91 -14.04 -13.05
C VAL A 298 -0.51 -14.22 -12.49
N MET A 299 -0.41 -14.76 -11.28
CA MET A 299 0.88 -15.11 -10.68
C MET A 299 1.55 -16.25 -11.46
N SER A 300 2.84 -16.08 -11.78
CA SER A 300 3.70 -17.16 -12.25
C SER A 300 3.92 -18.21 -11.15
N GLU A 301 4.51 -19.34 -11.49
CA GLU A 301 4.87 -20.35 -10.49
C GLU A 301 5.93 -19.82 -9.51
N GLU A 302 6.92 -19.09 -10.01
CA GLU A 302 7.93 -18.38 -9.21
C GLU A 302 7.30 -17.40 -8.21
N ASN A 303 6.26 -16.65 -8.62
CA ASN A 303 5.55 -15.75 -7.71
C ASN A 303 4.84 -16.52 -6.59
N LYS A 304 4.24 -17.68 -6.91
CA LYS A 304 3.60 -18.52 -5.89
C LYS A 304 4.62 -19.09 -4.92
N GLU A 305 5.78 -19.52 -5.41
CA GLU A 305 6.89 -19.99 -4.58
C GLU A 305 7.39 -18.88 -3.64
N HIS A 306 7.60 -17.67 -4.16
CA HIS A 306 7.98 -16.49 -3.37
C HIS A 306 6.95 -16.20 -2.28
N GLU A 307 5.65 -16.24 -2.60
CA GLU A 307 4.58 -16.08 -1.61
C GLU A 307 4.63 -17.16 -0.51
N GLN A 308 4.92 -18.42 -0.85
CA GLN A 308 5.09 -19.47 0.16
C GLN A 308 6.29 -19.19 1.09
N ILE A 309 7.41 -18.72 0.53
CA ILE A 309 8.59 -18.32 1.30
C ILE A 309 8.22 -17.18 2.27
N ARG A 310 7.53 -16.15 1.78
CA ARG A 310 7.08 -15.00 2.58
C ARG A 310 6.08 -15.39 3.66
N LYS A 311 5.10 -16.24 3.37
CA LYS A 311 4.18 -16.82 4.36
C LYS A 311 4.92 -17.60 5.45
N GLN A 312 5.87 -18.45 5.07
CA GLN A 312 6.67 -19.20 6.04
C GLN A 312 7.50 -18.29 6.93
N HIS A 313 8.15 -17.27 6.33
CA HIS A 313 8.92 -16.27 7.06
C HIS A 313 8.06 -15.49 8.06
N HIS A 314 6.89 -15.01 7.63
CA HIS A 314 5.96 -14.28 8.49
C HIS A 314 5.49 -15.16 9.66
N ARG A 315 5.06 -16.41 9.39
CA ARG A 315 4.68 -17.35 10.47
C ARG A 315 5.79 -17.59 11.48
N ASN A 316 7.03 -17.79 11.02
CA ASN A 316 8.17 -17.98 11.90
C ASN A 316 8.44 -16.74 12.75
N SER A 317 8.33 -15.54 12.16
CA SER A 317 8.49 -14.27 12.86
C SER A 317 7.42 -14.10 13.95
N VAL A 318 6.16 -14.40 13.67
CA VAL A 318 5.05 -14.33 14.64
C VAL A 318 5.18 -15.34 15.76
N ARG A 319 5.56 -16.60 15.47
CA ARG A 319 5.78 -17.63 16.50
C ARG A 319 6.89 -17.21 17.46
N LEU A 320 7.95 -16.64 16.91
CA LEU A 320 9.00 -16.05 17.72
C LEU A 320 8.51 -14.89 18.55
N ALA A 321 7.73 -13.98 17.95
CA ALA A 321 7.00 -12.90 18.61
C ALA A 321 6.20 -13.33 19.85
N ARG A 322 5.78 -14.59 19.91
CA ARG A 322 5.00 -15.16 21.00
C ARG A 322 5.82 -15.98 21.99
N GLY A 323 7.14 -16.01 21.84
CA GLY A 323 8.06 -16.76 22.72
C GLY A 323 8.00 -18.28 22.53
N GLU A 324 7.44 -18.78 21.42
CA GLU A 324 7.38 -20.21 21.14
C GLU A 324 8.80 -20.81 20.91
N GLU A 325 9.06 -22.01 21.43
CA GLU A 325 10.31 -22.73 21.15
C GLU A 325 10.30 -23.30 19.73
N TRP A 326 11.35 -22.97 18.97
CA TRP A 326 11.60 -23.48 17.64
C TRP A 326 13.11 -23.42 17.35
N THR A 327 13.62 -24.38 16.58
CA THR A 327 15.03 -24.40 16.14
C THR A 327 15.14 -23.62 14.84
N PRO A 328 15.76 -22.42 14.84
CA PRO A 328 15.94 -21.68 13.61
C PRO A 328 16.92 -22.38 12.66
N PRO A 329 16.86 -22.09 11.34
CA PRO A 329 17.83 -22.58 10.38
C PRO A 329 19.25 -22.20 10.82
N ARG A 330 20.20 -23.10 10.59
CA ARG A 330 21.59 -22.95 10.99
C ARG A 330 22.16 -21.65 10.40
N GLY A 331 22.65 -20.74 11.25
CA GLY A 331 23.18 -19.42 10.86
C GLY A 331 22.24 -18.24 11.15
N LEU A 332 21.01 -18.47 11.60
CA LEU A 332 20.03 -17.42 11.93
C LEU A 332 19.74 -17.28 13.44
N GLU A 333 20.41 -18.07 14.29
CA GLU A 333 20.15 -18.19 15.74
C GLU A 333 20.20 -16.82 16.46
N PHE A 334 21.18 -15.98 16.12
CA PHE A 334 21.37 -14.65 16.71
C PHE A 334 20.23 -13.67 16.36
N HIS A 335 19.58 -13.81 15.20
CA HIS A 335 18.43 -12.97 14.82
C HIS A 335 17.20 -13.28 15.64
N TYR A 336 17.02 -14.56 15.93
CA TYR A 336 15.90 -15.05 16.69
C TYR A 336 16.09 -14.75 18.19
N GLU A 337 17.33 -14.59 18.68
CA GLU A 337 17.63 -14.00 19.99
C GLU A 337 17.38 -12.49 20.06
N LEU A 338 17.72 -11.72 19.02
CA LEU A 338 17.41 -10.28 18.92
C LEU A 338 15.90 -10.01 18.80
N ALA A 339 15.19 -10.82 17.99
CA ALA A 339 13.73 -10.82 17.94
C ALA A 339 13.15 -11.15 19.33
N ARG A 340 13.62 -12.21 20.01
CA ARG A 340 13.27 -12.53 21.41
C ARG A 340 13.50 -11.35 22.36
N ALA A 341 14.62 -10.64 22.24
CA ALA A 341 14.92 -9.46 23.06
C ALA A 341 13.99 -8.25 22.73
N ALA A 342 13.51 -8.13 21.49
CA ALA A 342 12.49 -7.14 21.11
C ALA A 342 11.11 -7.45 21.73
N ILE A 343 10.84 -8.72 22.03
CA ILE A 343 9.54 -9.23 22.49
C ILE A 343 9.39 -9.21 24.02
N PHE A 344 10.47 -9.39 24.78
CA PHE A 344 10.41 -9.34 26.26
C PHE A 344 10.20 -7.93 26.83
N GLY A 345 10.09 -6.91 25.98
CA GLY A 345 9.69 -5.55 26.35
C GLY A 345 8.32 -5.10 25.85
N ASN A 346 7.77 -5.69 24.78
CA ASN A 346 6.50 -5.28 24.17
C ASN A 346 5.99 -6.40 23.25
N ASP A 347 4.89 -7.06 23.64
CA ASP A 347 4.02 -7.81 22.74
C ASP A 347 3.70 -6.93 21.51
N PRO A 348 3.78 -7.42 20.26
CA PRO A 348 3.26 -6.70 19.10
C PRO A 348 1.83 -6.16 19.33
N LYS A 349 1.01 -6.86 20.14
CA LYS A 349 -0.34 -6.46 20.57
C LYS A 349 -0.38 -5.32 21.59
N ASN A 350 0.76 -4.88 22.12
CA ASN A 350 0.89 -3.81 23.13
C ASN A 350 1.67 -2.59 22.61
N ILE A 351 1.86 -2.46 21.29
CA ILE A 351 2.42 -1.24 20.67
C ILE A 351 1.28 -0.22 20.52
N TRP A 352 0.97 0.50 21.61
CA TRP A 352 -0.10 1.51 21.68
C TRP A 352 0.09 2.75 20.77
N ARG A 353 1.08 2.77 19.87
CA ARG A 353 1.37 3.90 18.95
C ARG A 353 1.02 3.62 17.48
N MET A 354 0.58 2.40 17.15
CA MET A 354 -0.06 2.04 15.87
C MET A 354 -1.51 1.55 16.07
N THR A 355 -2.04 1.62 17.29
CA THR A 355 -3.36 1.05 17.64
C THR A 355 -4.52 2.04 17.50
N ASP A 356 -4.26 3.32 17.27
CA ASP A 356 -5.33 4.31 17.06
C ASP A 356 -5.74 4.40 15.57
N THR A 357 -5.13 3.60 14.68
CA THR A 357 -4.97 4.01 13.27
C THR A 357 -5.70 3.18 12.22
N VAL A 358 -6.56 2.24 12.58
CA VAL A 358 -7.50 1.60 11.63
C VAL A 358 -8.79 1.25 12.37
N ASP A 359 -9.90 1.97 12.12
CA ASP A 359 -11.18 1.36 12.51
C ASP A 359 -11.42 0.21 11.54
N LYS A 360 -12.09 -0.83 12.04
CA LYS A 360 -12.87 -1.74 11.21
C LYS A 360 -13.62 -0.88 10.18
N ILE A 361 -13.77 -1.36 8.95
CA ILE A 361 -14.69 -0.76 8.00
C ILE A 361 -16.04 -0.59 8.71
N GLU A 362 -16.29 0.63 9.18
CA GLU A 362 -17.53 1.02 9.80
C GLU A 362 -18.36 1.56 8.65
N PRO A 363 -19.49 0.92 8.34
CA PRO A 363 -20.36 1.40 7.28
C PRO A 363 -20.78 2.85 7.58
N PRO A 364 -21.03 3.67 6.54
CA PRO A 364 -21.16 5.13 6.66
C PRO A 364 -22.12 5.51 7.79
N LYS A 365 -21.65 6.33 8.72
CA LYS A 365 -22.51 6.94 9.74
C LYS A 365 -23.40 7.94 9.01
N GLY A 366 -24.69 7.60 8.93
CA GLY A 366 -25.63 8.22 8.03
C GLY A 366 -25.65 9.75 8.10
N ASP A 367 -25.32 10.35 6.97
CA ASP A 367 -25.92 11.60 6.49
C ASP A 367 -26.13 11.44 4.98
N ILE A 368 -27.13 10.62 4.61
CA ILE A 368 -27.72 10.74 3.28
C ILE A 368 -28.75 11.87 3.41
N ALA A 369 -28.36 13.05 2.94
CA ALA A 369 -29.32 14.12 2.71
C ALA A 369 -30.47 13.58 1.85
N ALA A 370 -31.69 13.72 2.38
CA ALA A 370 -32.94 13.29 1.75
C ALA A 370 -33.24 14.04 0.44
#